data_AF-A0A923E804-F1
#
_entry.id   AF-A0A923E804-F1
#
_cell.length_a   1.000
_cell.length_b   1.000
_cell.length_c   1.000
_cell.angle_alpha   90.00
_cell.angle_beta   90.00
_cell.angle_gamma   90.00
#
_symmetry.space_group_name_H-M   'P 1'
#
loop_
_entity.id
_entity.type
_entity.pdbx_description
1 polymer ?
#
loop_
_entity_poly.entity_id
_entity_poly.type
_entity_poly.pdbx_seq_one_letter_code
_entity_poly.pdbx_strand_id
1 'polypeptide(L)'
;MGNKPNQQYVWQKYLKVWENDSKIPFITGDQPVINIHASLIKHVETTDLALYYPLSPTMSLLITKEQLCNTKCSIERVKEYNDMVERQSLELIFANDELALHPYILH
;
A
#
# COMPACT_ATOMS: atom_id res chain seq x y z
N MET A 1 4.28 4.94 39.36
CA MET A 1 3.84 3.89 38.43
C MET A 1 3.23 4.60 37.22
N GLY A 2 3.90 4.57 36.07
CA GLY A 2 3.44 5.30 34.88
C GLY A 2 2.19 4.66 34.27
N ASN A 3 1.16 5.46 34.03
CA ASN A 3 -0.04 5.03 33.32
C ASN A 3 0.37 4.46 31.95
N LYS A 4 0.16 3.15 31.75
CA LYS A 4 0.28 2.56 30.42
C LYS A 4 -0.81 3.17 29.55
N PRO A 5 -0.49 3.76 28.39
CA PRO A 5 -1.50 4.27 27.49
C PRO A 5 -2.42 3.12 27.07
N ASN A 6 -3.73 3.40 27.05
CA ASN A 6 -4.74 2.45 26.58
C ASN A 6 -4.38 1.98 25.16
N GLN A 7 -4.21 0.67 24.97
CA GLN A 7 -3.75 0.07 23.71
C GLN A 7 -4.64 0.46 22.51
N GLN A 8 -5.93 0.73 22.75
CA GLN A 8 -6.88 1.18 21.73
C GLN A 8 -6.50 2.53 21.10
N TYR A 9 -5.90 3.46 21.87
CA TYR A 9 -5.46 4.76 21.35
C TYR A 9 -4.17 4.67 20.53
N VAL A 10 -3.36 3.63 20.77
CA VAL A 10 -2.06 3.46 20.11
C VAL A 10 -2.25 3.17 18.62
N TRP A 11 -3.21 2.31 18.27
CA TRP A 11 -3.41 1.88 16.88
C TRP A 11 -4.02 2.96 15.97
N GLN A 12 -4.90 3.83 16.51
CA GLN A 12 -5.46 4.96 15.76
C GLN A 12 -4.38 5.94 15.25
N LYS A 13 -3.25 6.01 15.95
CA LYS A 13 -2.12 6.83 15.54
C LYS A 13 -1.49 6.33 14.23
N TYR A 14 -1.42 5.01 14.04
CA TYR A 14 -0.65 4.39 12.96
C TYR A 14 -1.50 3.93 11.77
N LEU A 15 -2.73 3.51 12.02
CA LEU A 15 -3.65 3.05 10.98
C LEU A 15 -4.24 4.25 10.25
N LYS A 16 -4.07 4.28 8.93
CA LYS A 16 -4.62 5.27 8.02
C LYS A 16 -5.31 4.54 6.88
N VAL A 17 -6.50 5.00 6.50
CA VAL A 17 -7.18 4.54 5.30
C VAL A 17 -6.87 5.53 4.20
N TRP A 18 -6.42 5.02 3.06
CA TRP A 18 -6.28 5.79 1.85
C TRP A 18 -7.41 5.49 0.88
N GLU A 19 -7.99 6.54 0.34
CA GLU A 19 -9.02 6.52 -0.68
C GLU A 19 -8.38 6.81 -2.04
N ASN A 20 -8.71 5.98 -3.02
CA ASN A 20 -8.32 6.16 -4.41
C ASN A 20 -9.54 6.61 -5.21
N ASP A 21 -9.58 7.90 -5.55
CA ASP A 21 -10.56 8.51 -6.43
C ASP A 21 -10.04 8.68 -7.87
N SER A 22 -8.90 8.06 -8.19
CA SER A 22 -8.33 8.07 -9.53
C SER A 22 -9.04 7.08 -10.47
N LYS A 23 -8.71 7.16 -11.76
CA LYS A 23 -9.25 6.25 -12.79
C LYS A 23 -8.57 4.88 -12.82
N ILE A 24 -7.48 4.69 -12.06
CA ILE A 24 -6.73 3.45 -12.01
C ILE A 24 -7.08 2.79 -10.67
N PRO A 25 -7.62 1.56 -10.66
CA PRO A 25 -7.88 0.88 -9.40
C PRO A 25 -6.58 0.39 -8.76
N PHE A 26 -6.59 0.22 -7.45
CA PHE A 26 -5.56 -0.58 -6.79
C PHE A 26 -5.67 -2.04 -7.24
N ILE A 27 -4.52 -2.67 -7.48
CA ILE A 27 -4.42 -4.13 -7.67
C ILE A 27 -3.95 -4.77 -6.35
N THR A 28 -4.04 -6.09 -6.29
CA THR A 28 -3.51 -6.88 -5.17
C THR A 28 -2.84 -8.15 -5.69
N GLY A 29 -2.15 -8.89 -4.82
CA GLY A 29 -1.47 -10.13 -5.18
C GLY A 29 -1.61 -11.20 -4.11
N ASP A 30 -0.93 -12.32 -4.30
CA ASP A 30 -0.82 -13.40 -3.32
C ASP A 30 -0.09 -12.98 -2.02
N GLN A 31 0.83 -12.01 -2.10
CA GLN A 31 1.49 -11.35 -0.97
C GLN A 31 1.18 -9.84 -0.96
N PRO A 32 -0.01 -9.43 -0.51
CA PRO A 32 -0.53 -8.07 -0.72
C PRO A 32 0.06 -7.00 0.22
N VAL A 33 0.93 -7.37 1.16
CA VAL A 33 1.54 -6.43 2.11
C VAL A 33 2.91 -6.02 1.59
N ILE A 34 3.09 -4.73 1.31
CA ILE A 34 4.40 -4.17 0.90
C ILE A 34 4.88 -3.14 1.94
N ASN A 35 6.20 -2.97 2.06
CA ASN A 35 6.77 -1.78 2.71
C ASN A 35 6.99 -0.69 1.65
N ILE A 36 6.28 0.45 1.73
CA ILE A 36 6.35 1.52 0.72
C ILE A 36 7.71 2.23 0.67
N HIS A 37 8.57 2.04 1.67
CA HIS A 37 9.94 2.56 1.67
C HIS A 37 10.97 1.57 1.09
N ALA A 38 10.53 0.36 0.70
CA ALA A 38 11.41 -0.60 0.05
C ALA A 38 11.80 -0.10 -1.35
N SER A 39 13.10 -0.10 -1.65
CA SER A 39 13.55 0.27 -3.00
C SER A 39 13.33 -0.89 -3.97
N LEU A 40 12.59 -0.63 -5.04
CA LEU A 40 12.39 -1.60 -6.14
C LEU A 40 13.59 -1.72 -7.09
N ILE A 41 14.57 -0.82 -7.00
CA ILE A 41 15.67 -0.70 -7.97
C ILE A 41 17.02 -0.95 -7.29
N LYS A 42 17.18 -0.49 -6.05
CA LYS A 42 18.43 -0.62 -5.31
C LYS A 42 18.26 -1.72 -4.28
N HIS A 43 19.15 -2.69 -4.26
CA HIS A 43 19.26 -3.69 -3.17
C HIS A 43 19.83 -3.04 -1.90
N VAL A 44 19.22 -1.94 -1.48
CA VAL A 44 19.57 -1.19 -0.28
C VAL A 44 18.49 -1.47 0.74
N GLU A 45 18.89 -2.01 1.87
CA GLU A 45 18.00 -2.21 3.01
C GLU A 45 17.50 -0.85 3.53
N THR A 46 16.21 -0.78 3.86
CA THR A 46 15.62 0.40 4.51
C THR A 46 15.41 0.12 5.99
N THR A 47 15.66 1.12 6.84
CA THR A 47 15.32 1.07 8.27
C THR A 47 13.91 1.58 8.54
N ASP A 48 13.25 2.17 7.54
CA ASP A 48 11.93 2.76 7.67
C ASP A 48 10.85 1.76 7.30
N LEU A 49 9.74 1.82 8.05
CA LEU A 49 8.62 0.89 7.94
C LEU A 49 7.32 1.68 7.77
N ALA A 50 6.70 1.50 6.61
CA ALA A 50 5.32 1.87 6.37
C ALA A 50 4.66 0.79 5.51
N LEU A 51 3.70 0.08 6.09
CA LEU A 51 3.07 -1.07 5.44
C LEU A 51 1.83 -0.62 4.68
N TYR A 52 1.75 -0.98 3.41
CA TYR A 52 0.58 -0.78 2.55
C TYR A 52 -0.11 -2.12 2.30
N TYR A 53 -1.44 -2.10 2.34
CA TYR A 53 -2.30 -3.25 2.05
C TYR A 53 -3.54 -2.81 1.26
N PRO A 54 -3.73 -3.26 0.01
CA PRO A 54 -4.95 -3.01 -0.75
C PRO A 54 -6.15 -3.71 -0.09
N LEU A 55 -7.17 -2.93 0.31
CA LEU A 55 -8.42 -3.48 0.85
C LEU A 55 -9.45 -3.71 -0.26
N SER A 56 -9.46 -2.83 -1.25
CA SER A 56 -10.36 -2.85 -2.41
C SER A 56 -9.78 -1.99 -3.53
N PRO A 57 -10.36 -1.99 -4.75
CA PRO A 57 -9.92 -1.13 -5.85
C PRO A 57 -9.81 0.36 -5.52
N THR A 58 -10.61 0.84 -4.56
CA THR A 58 -10.71 2.26 -4.19
C THR A 58 -10.21 2.56 -2.78
N MET A 59 -9.76 1.55 -2.02
CA MET A 59 -9.32 1.74 -0.63
C MET A 59 -8.11 0.89 -0.28
N SER A 60 -7.19 1.45 0.48
CA SER A 60 -6.06 0.73 1.08
C SER A 60 -5.86 1.08 2.54
N LEU A 61 -5.23 0.17 3.27
CA LEU A 61 -4.74 0.40 4.62
C LEU A 61 -3.26 0.76 4.55
N LEU A 62 -2.89 1.84 5.22
CA LEU A 62 -1.51 2.21 5.49
C LEU A 62 -1.25 2.16 7.00
N ILE A 63 -0.18 1.48 7.38
CA ILE A 63 0.32 1.42 8.75
C ILE A 63 1.65 2.20 8.78
N THR A 64 1.62 3.43 9.28
CA THR A 64 2.80 4.32 9.27
C THR A 64 2.88 5.19 10.53
N LYS A 65 4.08 5.62 10.88
CA LYS A 65 4.31 6.63 11.93
C LYS A 65 4.00 8.05 11.44
N GLU A 66 4.00 8.26 10.12
CA GLU A 66 3.78 9.55 9.49
C GLU A 66 2.36 10.06 9.73
N GLN A 67 2.25 11.35 10.03
CA GLN A 67 0.94 12.01 10.10
C GLN A 67 0.56 12.46 8.70
N LEU A 68 -0.35 11.72 8.08
CA LEU A 68 -0.88 12.07 6.78
C LEU A 68 -1.93 13.17 6.92
N CYS A 69 -1.70 14.29 6.25
CA CYS A 69 -2.67 15.38 6.13
C CYS A 69 -3.72 15.14 5.05
N ASN A 70 -3.48 14.19 4.13
CA ASN A 70 -4.40 13.81 3.06
C ASN A 70 -4.68 12.31 3.07
N THR A 71 -5.97 11.95 3.05
CA THR A 71 -6.45 10.57 2.92
C THR A 71 -6.60 10.14 1.46
N LYS A 72 -6.43 11.04 0.49
CA LYS A 72 -6.52 10.71 -0.94
C LYS A 72 -5.17 10.32 -1.53
N CYS A 73 -5.16 9.24 -2.30
CA CYS A 73 -4.00 8.76 -3.03
C CYS A 73 -3.98 9.38 -4.43
N SER A 74 -2.83 9.93 -4.85
CA SER A 74 -2.69 10.43 -6.23
C SER A 74 -2.55 9.27 -7.22
N ILE A 75 -2.88 9.52 -8.49
CA ILE A 75 -2.79 8.50 -9.54
C ILE A 75 -1.35 7.98 -9.73
N GLU A 76 -0.33 8.82 -9.54
CA GLU A 76 1.07 8.44 -9.61
C GLU A 76 1.41 7.44 -8.51
N ARG A 77 0.89 7.68 -7.32
CA ARG A 77 1.12 6.82 -6.16
C ARG A 77 0.35 5.51 -6.24
N VAL A 78 -0.84 5.52 -6.83
CA VAL A 78 -1.58 4.29 -7.19
C VAL A 78 -0.75 3.42 -8.11
N LYS A 79 -0.16 4.00 -9.17
CA LYS A 79 0.71 3.26 -10.09
C LYS A 79 1.94 2.71 -9.39
N GLU A 80 2.63 3.54 -8.60
CA GLU A 80 3.81 3.12 -7.83
C GLU A 80 3.48 1.93 -6.92
N TYR A 81 2.38 1.99 -6.17
CA TYR A 81 2.00 0.89 -5.28
C TYR A 81 1.55 -0.36 -6.03
N ASN A 82 0.87 -0.23 -7.16
CA ASN A 82 0.55 -1.36 -8.00
C ASN A 82 1.82 -2.03 -8.55
N ASP A 83 2.81 -1.25 -8.99
CA ASP A 83 4.10 -1.77 -9.45
C ASP A 83 4.86 -2.48 -8.31
N MET A 84 4.78 -1.96 -7.08
CA MET A 84 5.37 -2.61 -5.91
C MET A 84 4.66 -3.92 -5.56
N VAL A 85 3.34 -3.96 -5.64
CA VAL A 85 2.54 -5.18 -5.41
C VAL A 85 2.90 -6.24 -6.45
N GLU A 86 2.93 -5.88 -7.73
CA GLU A 86 3.28 -6.83 -8.80
C GLU A 86 4.67 -7.42 -8.59
N ARG A 87 5.69 -6.59 -8.35
CA ARG A 87 7.07 -7.06 -8.15
C ARG A 87 7.27 -7.93 -6.91
N GLN A 88 6.40 -7.79 -5.90
CA GLN A 88 6.45 -8.60 -4.68
C GLN A 88 5.52 -9.80 -4.73
N SER A 89 4.61 -9.84 -5.71
CA SER A 89 3.75 -11.00 -5.95
C SER A 89 4.60 -12.14 -6.50
N LEU A 90 4.32 -13.36 -6.05
CA LEU A 90 5.09 -14.53 -6.48
C LEU A 90 4.52 -15.13 -7.77
N GLU A 91 3.21 -15.41 -7.77
CA GLU A 91 2.54 -16.10 -8.89
C GLU A 91 1.30 -15.37 -9.39
N LEU A 92 0.57 -14.66 -8.50
CA LEU A 92 -0.77 -14.15 -8.83
C LEU A 92 -0.92 -12.67 -8.51
N ILE A 93 -1.47 -11.95 -9.48
CA ILE A 93 -1.99 -10.58 -9.34
C ILE A 93 -3.48 -10.56 -9.67
N PHE A 94 -4.24 -9.72 -8.96
CA PHE A 94 -5.68 -9.59 -9.08
C PHE A 94 -6.09 -8.12 -9.18
N ALA A 95 -7.08 -7.85 -10.02
CA ALA A 95 -7.73 -6.56 -10.11
C ALA A 95 -9.25 -6.75 -10.33
N ASN A 96 -10.01 -5.67 -10.14
CA ASN A 96 -11.44 -5.64 -10.45
C ASN A 96 -11.75 -5.32 -11.92
N ASP A 97 -10.72 -5.03 -12.72
CA ASP A 97 -10.84 -4.64 -14.12
C ASP A 97 -9.63 -5.17 -14.91
N GLU A 98 -9.87 -5.67 -16.12
CA GLU A 98 -8.81 -6.25 -16.98
C GLU A 98 -7.78 -5.20 -17.42
N LEU A 99 -8.21 -3.96 -17.70
CA LEU A 99 -7.32 -2.88 -18.14
C LEU A 99 -6.31 -2.52 -17.05
N ALA A 100 -6.64 -2.76 -15.78
CA ALA A 100 -5.74 -2.53 -14.66
C ALA A 100 -4.58 -3.54 -14.61
N LEU A 101 -4.73 -4.72 -15.23
CA LEU A 101 -3.69 -5.75 -15.31
C LEU A 101 -2.86 -5.68 -16.58
N HIS A 102 -3.34 -4.97 -17.62
CA HIS A 102 -2.62 -4.82 -18.89
C HIS A 102 -1.13 -4.43 -18.75
N PRO A 103 -0.73 -3.54 -17.81
CA PRO A 103 0.68 -3.19 -17.64
C PRO A 103 1.59 -4.35 -17.23
N TYR A 104 1.03 -5.45 -16.69
CA TYR A 104 1.76 -6.50 -15.97
C TYR A 104 1.72 -7.87 -16.66
N ILE A 105 0.90 -8.06 -17.69
CA ILE A 105 0.68 -9.37 -18.34
C ILE A 105 1.62 -9.63 -19.54
N LEU A 106 2.32 -8.62 -20.05
CA LEU A 106 3.04 -8.68 -21.34
C LEU A 106 4.58 -8.85 -21.25
N HIS A 107 5.08 -9.62 -20.29
CA HIS A 107 6.53 -9.87 -20.13
C HIS A 107 6.97 -11.27 -20.55
#